data_AF-A0AAE4JGW1-F1
#
_entry.id   AF-A0AAE4JGW1-F1
#
_cell.length_a   1.000
_cell.length_b   1.000
_cell.length_c   1.000
_cell.angle_alpha   90.00
_cell.angle_beta   90.00
_cell.angle_gamma   90.00
#
_symmetry.space_group_name_H-M   'P 1'
#
loop_
_entity.id
_entity.type
_entity.pdbx_description
1 polymer ?
#
loop_
_entity_poly.entity_id
_entity_poly.type
_entity_poly.pdbx_seq_one_letter_code
_entity_poly.pdbx_strand_id
1 'polypeptide(L)'
;MTHDPALPAKLAAHPSVRAVLSRRPADPPPVLDAARLRELCLAAGADDVAAVSLDHPDLAGEREYVLGALPGTRTLIAMAFRMNRDNCRSPARSVADQEFHQTDEQANHTARSVVQARTGRSTRRSASRRRWTASARTGSGWWRTRRSRSRPGSG
;
A
#
# COMPACT_ATOMS: atom_id res chain seq x y z
N MET A 1 0.23 -22.74 -32.15
CA MET A 1 0.85 -21.66 -32.95
C MET A 1 -0.01 -20.42 -32.78
N THR A 2 0.41 -19.51 -31.91
CA THR A 2 -0.36 -18.30 -31.58
C THR A 2 -0.12 -17.30 -32.70
N HIS A 3 -1.14 -17.03 -33.53
CA HIS A 3 -1.06 -15.99 -34.55
C HIS A 3 -1.07 -14.64 -33.84
N ASP A 4 0.08 -13.96 -33.86
CA ASP A 4 0.13 -12.53 -33.54
C ASP A 4 -0.51 -11.79 -34.71
N PRO A 5 -1.67 -11.12 -34.56
CA PRO A 5 -2.33 -10.49 -35.69
C PRO A 5 -1.49 -9.28 -36.12
N ALA A 6 -0.74 -9.46 -37.22
CA ALA A 6 0.04 -8.39 -37.82
C ALA A 6 -0.86 -7.17 -38.08
N LEU A 7 -0.45 -6.01 -37.56
CA LEU A 7 -1.18 -4.76 -37.72
C LEU A 7 -1.37 -4.46 -39.23
N PRO A 8 -2.57 -4.09 -39.69
CA PRO A 8 -2.80 -3.69 -41.08
C PRO A 8 -1.85 -2.55 -41.48
N ALA A 9 -1.27 -2.61 -42.68
CA ALA A 9 -0.23 -1.69 -43.15
C ALA A 9 -0.61 -0.20 -43.01
N LYS A 10 -1.90 0.12 -43.19
CA LYS A 10 -2.45 1.48 -43.02
C LYS A 10 -2.38 1.98 -41.58
N LEU A 11 -2.58 1.12 -40.58
CA LEU A 11 -2.41 1.47 -39.17
C LEU A 11 -0.92 1.60 -38.82
N ALA A 12 -0.06 0.69 -39.31
CA ALA A 12 1.37 0.72 -39.03
C ALA A 12 2.05 2.01 -39.53
N ALA A 13 1.56 2.58 -40.64
CA ALA A 13 2.08 3.84 -41.20
C ALA A 13 1.59 5.10 -40.44
N HIS A 14 0.54 4.99 -39.61
CA HIS A 14 -0.06 6.15 -38.95
C HIS A 14 0.92 6.75 -37.92
N PRO A 15 1.13 8.09 -37.89
CA PRO A 15 2.11 8.73 -37.02
C PRO A 15 1.90 8.42 -35.54
N SER A 16 0.65 8.36 -35.06
CA SER A 16 0.35 7.97 -33.67
C SER A 16 0.71 6.51 -33.35
N VAL A 17 0.57 5.60 -34.32
CA VAL A 17 0.93 4.18 -34.13
C VAL A 17 2.44 4.03 -34.13
N ARG A 18 3.14 4.70 -35.05
CA ARG A 18 4.61 4.76 -35.06
C ARG A 18 5.17 5.34 -33.77
N ALA A 19 4.55 6.38 -33.20
CA ALA A 19 4.96 6.97 -31.93
C ALA A 19 4.77 6.03 -30.73
N VAL A 20 3.72 5.19 -30.75
CA VAL A 20 3.50 4.17 -29.72
C VAL A 20 4.47 2.99 -29.89
N LEU A 21 4.74 2.55 -31.12
CA LEU A 21 5.66 1.44 -31.43
C LEU A 21 7.13 1.81 -31.24
N SER A 22 7.51 3.07 -31.50
CA SER A 22 8.87 3.58 -31.25
C SER A 22 9.15 3.77 -29.76
N ARG A 23 8.10 3.75 -28.91
CA ARG A 23 8.25 3.79 -27.46
C ARG A 23 8.78 2.43 -27.00
N ARG A 24 10.09 2.37 -26.77
CA ARG A 24 10.75 1.22 -26.16
C ARG A 24 9.97 0.82 -24.89
N PRO A 25 9.66 -0.48 -24.69
CA PRO A 25 9.13 -0.93 -23.41
C PRO A 25 10.10 -0.47 -22.33
N ALA A 26 9.60 0.29 -21.36
CA ALA A 26 10.39 0.71 -20.22
C ALA A 26 10.99 -0.54 -19.56
N ASP A 27 12.23 -0.45 -19.11
CA ASP A 27 12.83 -1.51 -18.31
C ASP A 27 11.89 -1.87 -17.15
N PRO A 28 11.79 -3.16 -16.79
CA PRO A 28 10.97 -3.56 -15.67
C PRO A 28 11.37 -2.71 -14.46
N PRO A 29 10.40 -2.09 -13.77
CA PRO A 29 10.69 -1.21 -12.66
C PRO A 29 11.51 -1.99 -11.62
N PRO A 30 12.53 -1.36 -11.02
CA PRO A 30 13.35 -2.01 -10.01
C PRO A 30 12.44 -2.57 -8.92
N VAL A 31 12.76 -3.80 -8.47
CA VAL A 31 12.05 -4.44 -7.36
C VAL A 31 12.10 -3.50 -6.16
N LEU A 32 10.92 -3.13 -5.66
CA LEU A 32 10.82 -2.28 -4.48
C LEU A 32 11.13 -3.14 -3.25
N ASP A 33 12.32 -2.97 -2.69
CA ASP A 33 12.66 -3.62 -1.42
C ASP A 33 11.90 -2.98 -0.24
N ALA A 34 11.91 -3.68 0.90
CA ALA A 34 11.18 -3.26 2.09
C ALA A 34 11.68 -1.94 2.67
N ALA A 35 12.98 -1.67 2.61
CA ALA A 35 13.57 -0.44 3.13
C ALA A 35 13.11 0.77 2.33
N ARG A 36 13.15 0.66 1.00
CA ARG A 36 12.72 1.71 0.09
C ARG A 36 11.22 1.95 0.15
N LEU A 37 10.43 0.89 0.30
CA LEU A 37 8.99 1.01 0.53
C LEU A 37 8.69 1.75 1.85
N ARG A 38 9.42 1.42 2.92
CA ARG A 38 9.30 2.10 4.21
C ARG A 38 9.61 3.60 4.09
N GLU A 39 10.74 3.95 3.48
CA GLU A 39 11.11 5.36 3.23
C GLU A 39 10.02 6.11 2.46
N LEU A 40 9.47 5.47 1.44
CA LEU A 40 8.44 6.06 0.60
C LEU A 40 7.14 6.32 1.38
N CYS A 41 6.74 5.41 2.26
CA CYS A 41 5.57 5.59 3.10
C CYS A 41 5.79 6.67 4.18
N LEU A 42 6.97 6.71 4.81
CA LEU A 42 7.32 7.76 5.77
C LEU A 42 7.36 9.15 5.12
N ALA A 43 7.97 9.25 3.94
CA ALA A 43 7.99 10.49 3.16
C ALA A 43 6.59 10.93 2.69
N ALA A 44 5.66 9.99 2.55
CA ALA A 44 4.26 10.26 2.21
C ALA A 44 3.38 10.63 3.42
N GLY A 45 3.95 10.71 4.62
CA GLY A 45 3.27 11.20 5.82
C GLY A 45 2.79 10.13 6.80
N ALA A 46 3.26 8.88 6.67
CA ALA A 46 3.07 7.89 7.74
C ALA A 46 4.07 8.14 8.89
N ASP A 47 3.65 7.95 10.13
CA ASP A 47 4.53 8.08 11.30
C ASP A 47 5.39 6.82 11.53
N ASP A 48 4.82 5.65 11.24
CA ASP A 48 5.56 4.38 11.22
C ASP A 48 4.94 3.40 10.22
N VAL A 49 5.75 2.43 9.78
CA VAL A 49 5.40 1.54 8.67
C VAL A 49 6.05 0.18 8.88
N ALA A 50 5.24 -0.87 8.69
CA ALA A 50 5.70 -2.25 8.66
C ALA A 50 5.18 -2.96 7.40
N ALA A 51 5.98 -3.87 6.86
CA ALA A 51 5.60 -4.75 5.77
C ALA A 51 5.64 -6.20 6.26
N VAL A 52 4.64 -6.99 5.88
CA VAL A 52 4.50 -8.39 6.27
C VAL A 52 4.09 -9.23 5.07
N SER A 53 4.64 -10.44 4.96
CA SER A 53 4.23 -11.40 3.94
C SER A 53 2.79 -11.85 4.17
N LEU A 54 2.00 -12.00 3.10
CA LEU A 54 0.66 -12.57 3.19
C LEU A 54 0.68 -14.07 3.59
N ASP A 55 1.85 -14.71 3.52
CA ASP A 55 2.05 -16.09 3.97
C ASP A 55 2.38 -16.17 5.48
N HIS A 56 2.40 -15.06 6.22
CA HIS A 56 2.64 -15.07 7.67
C HIS A 56 1.51 -15.81 8.41
N PRO A 57 1.81 -16.71 9.37
CA PRO A 57 0.80 -17.55 10.02
C PRO A 57 -0.31 -16.75 10.71
N ASP A 58 0.03 -15.62 11.33
CA ASP A 58 -0.95 -14.74 11.99
C ASP A 58 -1.95 -14.08 11.01
N LEU A 59 -1.68 -14.12 9.69
CA LEU A 59 -2.56 -13.59 8.64
C LEU A 59 -3.37 -14.67 7.92
N ALA A 60 -3.26 -15.94 8.34
CA ALA A 60 -3.95 -17.05 7.67
C ALA A 60 -5.47 -16.82 7.55
N GLY A 61 -6.09 -16.24 8.58
CA GLY A 61 -7.52 -15.90 8.57
C GLY A 61 -7.91 -14.71 7.69
N GLU A 62 -6.96 -13.82 7.37
CA GLU A 62 -7.21 -12.64 6.53
C GLU A 62 -6.87 -12.87 5.06
N ARG A 63 -6.12 -13.94 4.76
CA ARG A 63 -5.60 -14.23 3.42
C ARG A 63 -6.69 -14.29 2.34
N GLU A 64 -7.78 -14.98 2.62
CA GLU A 64 -8.88 -15.13 1.66
C GLU A 64 -9.52 -13.77 1.33
N TYR A 65 -9.78 -12.95 2.35
CA TYR A 65 -10.32 -11.61 2.17
C TYR A 65 -9.39 -10.70 1.37
N VAL A 66 -8.09 -10.76 1.66
CA VAL A 66 -7.07 -9.98 0.95
C VAL A 66 -6.99 -10.38 -0.53
N LEU A 67 -6.95 -11.67 -0.83
CA LEU A 67 -6.88 -12.16 -2.20
C LEU A 67 -8.18 -11.94 -2.97
N GLY A 68 -9.33 -11.96 -2.28
CA GLY A 68 -10.62 -11.58 -2.85
C GLY A 68 -10.70 -10.10 -3.22
N ALA A 69 -10.11 -9.22 -2.39
CA ALA A 69 -10.05 -7.78 -2.66
C ALA A 69 -9.02 -7.39 -3.73
N LEU A 70 -7.83 -7.98 -3.67
CA LEU A 70 -6.75 -7.78 -4.64
C LEU A 70 -6.04 -9.11 -4.94
N PRO A 71 -6.41 -9.78 -6.05
CA PRO A 71 -5.75 -11.01 -6.48
C PRO A 71 -4.26 -10.80 -6.76
N GLY A 72 -3.43 -11.74 -6.32
CA GLY A 72 -1.98 -11.70 -6.50
C GLY A 72 -1.22 -10.85 -5.47
N THR A 73 -1.90 -10.41 -4.40
CA THR A 73 -1.23 -9.76 -3.25
C THR A 73 -0.25 -10.72 -2.59
N ARG A 74 0.99 -10.27 -2.34
CA ARG A 74 2.03 -11.06 -1.66
C ARG A 74 2.50 -10.44 -0.34
N THR A 75 2.32 -9.13 -0.19
CA THR A 75 2.80 -8.35 0.95
C THR A 75 1.71 -7.38 1.36
N LEU A 76 1.48 -7.26 2.66
CA LEU A 76 0.65 -6.22 3.26
C LEU A 76 1.54 -5.16 3.91
N ILE A 77 1.07 -3.92 3.87
CA ILE A 77 1.74 -2.78 4.48
C ILE A 77 0.80 -2.22 5.54
N ALA A 78 1.28 -2.17 6.78
CA ALA A 78 0.61 -1.48 7.87
C ALA A 78 1.28 -0.10 8.04
N MET A 79 0.46 0.95 8.11
CA MET A 79 0.91 2.32 8.36
C MET A 79 0.25 2.83 9.64
N ALA A 80 1.02 3.51 10.47
CA ALA A 80 0.55 4.14 11.69
C ALA A 80 0.53 5.66 11.53
N PHE A 81 -0.50 6.28 12.12
CA PHE A 81 -0.71 7.72 12.13
C PHE A 81 -0.97 8.16 13.56
N ARG A 82 -0.26 9.18 14.01
CA ARG A 82 -0.40 9.75 15.35
C ARG A 82 -1.53 10.76 15.34
N MET A 83 -2.44 10.58 16.29
CA MET A 83 -3.54 11.49 16.53
C MET A 83 -3.17 12.50 17.63
N ASN A 84 -3.76 13.69 17.58
CA ASN A 84 -3.70 14.64 18.67
C ASN A 84 -4.39 14.05 19.91
N ARG A 85 -3.58 13.80 20.94
CA ARG A 85 -4.01 13.18 22.19
C ARG A 85 -5.06 14.00 22.94
N ASP A 86 -5.00 15.33 22.85
CA ASP A 86 -5.93 16.22 23.54
C ASP A 86 -7.30 16.20 22.85
N ASN A 87 -7.31 16.22 21.51
CA ASN A 87 -8.54 16.09 20.73
C ASN A 87 -9.23 14.73 20.98
N CYS A 88 -8.45 13.64 21.01
CA CYS A 88 -8.97 12.29 21.30
C CYS A 88 -9.56 12.16 22.71
N ARG A 89 -9.11 12.98 23.66
CA ARG A 89 -9.56 12.97 25.07
C ARG A 89 -10.62 14.02 25.35
N SER A 90 -11.01 14.80 24.34
CA SER A 90 -12.00 15.84 24.49
C SER A 90 -13.34 15.24 24.95
N PRO A 91 -13.99 15.81 25.97
CA PRO A 91 -15.35 15.41 26.33
C PRO A 91 -16.36 15.80 25.25
N ALA A 92 -16.02 16.76 24.38
CA ALA A 92 -16.83 17.11 23.23
C ALA A 92 -16.63 16.09 22.11
N ARG A 93 -17.64 15.25 21.88
CA ARG A 93 -17.62 14.18 20.88
C ARG A 93 -17.25 14.69 19.47
N SER A 94 -17.75 15.86 19.08
CA SER A 94 -17.45 16.45 17.77
C SER A 94 -15.95 16.68 17.55
N VAL A 95 -15.20 17.04 18.59
CA VAL A 95 -13.74 17.26 18.49
C VAL A 95 -13.03 15.93 18.29
N ALA A 96 -13.41 14.90 19.06
CA ALA A 96 -12.84 13.56 18.90
C ALA A 96 -13.18 12.99 17.51
N ASP A 97 -14.45 13.06 17.09
CA ASP A 97 -14.89 12.55 15.78
C ASP A 97 -14.17 13.28 14.62
N GLN A 98 -13.95 14.60 14.71
CA GLN A 98 -13.16 15.34 13.73
C GLN A 98 -11.71 14.88 13.66
N GLU A 99 -11.07 14.58 14.80
CA GLU A 99 -9.71 14.05 14.84
C GLU A 99 -9.60 12.68 14.16
N PHE A 100 -10.57 11.78 14.40
CA PHE A 100 -10.64 10.49 13.70
C PHE A 100 -10.81 10.69 12.19
N HIS A 101 -11.74 11.53 11.76
CA HIS A 101 -11.97 11.78 10.34
C HIS A 101 -10.77 12.37 9.63
N GLN A 102 -10.08 13.34 10.25
CA GLN A 102 -8.87 13.92 9.66
C GLN A 102 -7.74 12.89 9.56
N THR A 103 -7.56 12.06 10.58
CA THR A 103 -6.53 11.00 10.57
C THR A 103 -6.84 9.95 9.51
N ASP A 104 -8.10 9.54 9.37
CA ASP A 104 -8.53 8.61 8.32
C ASP A 104 -8.34 9.20 6.92
N GLU A 105 -8.62 10.49 6.74
CA GLU A 105 -8.38 11.19 5.48
C GLU A 105 -6.89 11.26 5.15
N GLN A 106 -6.04 11.57 6.14
CA GLN A 106 -4.58 11.53 6.00
C GLN A 106 -4.11 10.12 5.61
N ALA A 107 -4.59 9.08 6.29
CA ALA A 107 -4.21 7.70 5.99
C ALA A 107 -4.58 7.31 4.54
N ASN A 108 -5.79 7.65 4.10
CA ASN A 108 -6.24 7.42 2.73
C ASN A 108 -5.43 8.22 1.70
N HIS A 109 -5.10 9.47 2.01
CA HIS A 109 -4.29 10.31 1.15
C HIS A 109 -2.87 9.75 1.01
N THR A 110 -2.21 9.41 2.11
CA THR A 110 -0.89 8.77 2.13
C THR A 110 -0.90 7.46 1.33
N ALA A 111 -1.86 6.57 1.57
CA ALA A 111 -1.98 5.31 0.81
C ALA A 111 -2.09 5.56 -0.71
N ARG A 112 -2.89 6.54 -1.11
CA ARG A 112 -3.05 6.92 -2.52
C ARG A 112 -1.75 7.47 -3.11
N SER A 113 -1.06 8.36 -2.39
CA SER A 113 0.22 8.93 -2.79
C SER A 113 1.30 7.86 -2.95
N VAL A 114 1.34 6.88 -2.04
CA VAL A 114 2.24 5.72 -2.11
C VAL A 114 2.00 4.89 -3.38
N VAL A 115 0.74 4.56 -3.66
CA VAL A 115 0.37 3.79 -4.86
C VAL A 115 0.67 4.57 -6.14
N GLN A 116 0.44 5.88 -6.16
CA GLN A 116 0.77 6.72 -7.31
C GLN A 116 2.27 6.83 -7.54
N ALA A 117 3.07 6.99 -6.49
CA ALA A 117 4.52 7.02 -6.59
C ALA A 117 5.11 5.70 -7.10
N ARG A 118 4.46 4.57 -6.81
CA ARG A 118 4.78 3.26 -7.39
C ARG A 118 4.38 3.17 -8.86
N THR A 119 3.17 3.60 -9.20
CA THR A 119 2.60 3.50 -10.55
C THR A 119 3.23 4.49 -11.53
N GLY A 120 3.59 5.70 -11.08
CA GLY A 120 4.28 6.70 -11.88
C GLY A 120 5.67 6.25 -12.32
N ARG A 121 6.28 5.30 -11.59
CA ARG A 121 7.55 4.65 -11.94
C ARG A 121 7.36 3.36 -12.74
N SER A 122 6.19 2.71 -12.65
CA SER A 122 5.84 1.52 -13.44
C SER A 122 4.79 1.87 -14.49
N THR A 123 5.23 2.25 -15.69
CA THR A 123 4.35 2.62 -16.81
C THR A 123 3.11 1.73 -16.93
N ARG A 124 1.94 2.32 -16.64
CA ARG A 124 0.57 1.92 -17.01
C ARG A 124 0.35 0.40 -17.19
N ARG A 125 0.03 -0.30 -16.10
CA ARG A 125 -0.73 -1.57 -16.15
C ARG A 125 -1.95 -1.49 -15.22
N SER A 126 -3.12 -1.42 -15.86
CA SER A 126 -4.46 -1.79 -15.37
C SER A 126 -4.77 -1.54 -13.89
N ALA A 127 -4.93 -0.26 -13.51
CA ALA A 127 -5.64 0.07 -12.28
C ALA A 127 -7.14 -0.16 -12.52
N SER A 128 -7.66 -1.35 -12.17
CA SER A 128 -9.10 -1.50 -11.99
C SER A 128 -9.49 -0.57 -10.84
N ARG A 129 -10.30 0.45 -11.18
CA ARG A 129 -10.86 1.39 -10.22
C ARG A 129 -11.83 0.62 -9.33
N ARG A 130 -11.37 0.11 -8.21
CA ARG A 130 -12.24 -0.23 -7.09
C ARG A 130 -11.69 0.45 -5.85
N ARG A 131 -12.59 1.23 -5.26
CA ARG A 131 -12.45 2.04 -4.05
C ARG A 131 -11.66 1.26 -3.01
N TRP A 132 -10.46 1.74 -2.68
CA TRP A 132 -9.73 1.30 -1.51
C TRP A 132 -10.39 1.98 -0.32
N THR A 133 -11.09 1.21 0.50
CA THR A 133 -11.37 1.61 1.88
C THR A 133 -10.17 1.15 2.69
N ALA A 134 -9.33 2.09 3.13
CA ALA A 134 -8.51 1.84 4.30
C ALA A 134 -9.48 1.56 5.44
N SER A 135 -9.60 0.31 5.85
CA SER A 135 -10.27 -0.05 7.09
C SER A 135 -9.28 0.31 8.19
N ALA A 136 -9.38 1.55 8.71
CA ALA A 136 -8.94 1.85 10.06
C ALA A 136 -9.89 1.08 10.98
N ARG A 137 -9.61 -0.21 11.20
CA ARG A 137 -10.33 -0.98 12.21
C ARG A 137 -9.81 -0.49 13.55
N THR A 138 -10.58 0.38 14.21
CA THR A 138 -10.39 0.78 15.61
C THR A 138 -10.68 -0.44 16.50
N GLY A 139 -9.76 -1.41 16.49
CA GLY A 139 -9.84 -2.63 17.27
C GLY A 139 -8.96 -2.49 18.50
N SER A 140 -9.58 -2.15 19.63
CA SER A 140 -9.06 -2.43 20.96
C SER A 140 -8.75 -3.94 21.08
N GLY A 141 -7.50 -4.34 20.82
CA GLY A 141 -7.16 -5.75 20.69
C GLY A 141 -5.66 -6.02 20.68
N TRP A 142 -5.04 -5.87 21.86
CA TRP A 142 -3.90 -6.67 22.34
C TRP A 142 -2.75 -7.00 21.37
N TRP A 143 -1.64 -6.27 21.53
CA TRP A 143 -0.30 -6.82 21.34
C TRP A 143 0.50 -6.64 22.64
N ARG A 144 0.39 -7.60 23.58
CA ARG A 144 1.38 -7.73 24.64
C ARG A 144 2.61 -8.40 24.05
N THR A 145 3.63 -7.61 23.72
CA THR A 145 4.98 -8.15 23.57
C THR A 145 5.45 -8.63 24.93
N ARG A 146 5.43 -9.95 25.15
CA ARG A 146 6.07 -10.60 26.29
C ARG A 146 7.58 -10.41 26.11
N ARG A 147 8.14 -9.33 26.67
CA ARG A 147 9.60 -9.19 26.86
C ARG A 147 10.07 -10.37 27.72
N SER A 148 10.69 -11.37 27.10
CA SER A 148 11.54 -12.32 27.80
C SER A 148 12.72 -11.52 28.40
N ARG A 149 12.64 -11.21 29.70
CA ARG A 149 13.83 -10.85 30.46
C ARG A 149 14.62 -12.14 30.66
N SER A 150 15.64 -12.35 29.84
CA SER A 150 16.79 -13.19 30.22
C SER A 150 17.43 -12.56 31.45
N ARG A 151 17.41 -13.30 32.56
CA ARG A 151 18.24 -13.02 33.75
C ARG A 151 19.67 -13.44 33.41
N PRO A 152 20.70 -12.61 33.57
CA PRO A 152 22.05 -13.12 33.72
C PRO A 152 22.20 -13.64 35.14
N GLY A 153 22.55 -14.92 35.26
CA GLY A 153 23.12 -15.46 36.48
C GLY A 153 24.61 -15.14 36.53
N SER A 154 25.08 -14.71 37.70
CA SER A 154 26.48 -14.78 38.13
C SER A 154 26.56 -14.41 39.61
N GLY A 155 27.13 -15.30 40.42
CA GLY A 155 27.34 -15.15 41.86
C GLY A 155 27.07 -16.44 42.60
#